data_AF-A0A7S1U103-F1
#
_entry.id   AF-A0A7S1U103-F1
#
_cell.length_a   1.000
_cell.length_b   1.000
_cell.length_c   1.000
_cell.angle_alpha   90.00
_cell.angle_beta   90.00
_cell.angle_gamma   90.00
#
_symmetry.space_group_name_H-M   'P 1'
#
loop_
_entity.id
_entity.type
_entity.pdbx_description
1 polymer ?
#
loop_
_entity_poly.entity_id
_entity_poly.type
_entity_poly.pdbx_seq_one_letter_code
_entity_poly.pdbx_strand_id
1 'polypeptide(L)'
;WRPLGHCHCLTLNPDPYPNPDPDPNPEPKPRRRGRRLLDTFAESLKFVNRIYHRDFGVEQRKVPAHMPHMIDRLVMAEMQEKYSAEWDATSRHRFRDPEDMQYSFSYFYYLKNRHKL
;
A
#
# COMPACT_ATOMS: atom_id res chain seq x y z
N TRP A 1 58.24 47.72 8.29
CA TRP A 1 58.12 48.44 7.00
C TRP A 1 57.62 47.48 5.93
N ARG A 2 56.35 47.60 5.52
CA ARG A 2 55.82 46.91 4.33
C ARG A 2 56.38 47.59 3.07
N PRO A 3 56.37 46.88 1.94
CA PRO A 3 55.48 47.32 0.89
C PRO A 3 54.52 46.21 0.42
N LEU A 4 53.41 46.69 -0.13
CA LEU A 4 52.21 45.99 -0.57
C LEU A 4 52.32 45.55 -2.04
N GLY A 5 51.53 44.54 -2.42
CA GLY A 5 51.11 44.27 -3.81
C GLY A 5 51.73 42.99 -4.38
N HIS A 6 51.01 42.03 -4.94
CA HIS A 6 49.66 42.04 -5.52
C HIS A 6 49.00 40.68 -5.26
N CYS A 7 47.85 40.68 -4.56
CA CYS A 7 46.93 39.55 -4.60
C CYS A 7 46.20 39.60 -5.95
N HIS A 8 46.23 38.49 -6.69
CA HIS A 8 45.38 38.30 -7.86
C HIS A 8 43.92 38.36 -7.41
N CYS A 9 43.27 39.49 -7.70
CA CYS A 9 41.85 39.69 -7.48
C CYS A 9 41.12 38.84 -8.53
N LEU A 10 40.50 37.74 -8.11
CA LEU A 10 39.50 37.05 -8.92
C LEU A 10 38.39 38.07 -9.18
N THR A 11 38.32 38.57 -10.40
CA THR A 11 37.20 39.38 -10.86
C THR A 11 35.96 38.49 -10.81
N LEU A 12 35.14 38.68 -9.78
CA LEU A 12 33.74 38.25 -9.78
C LEU A 12 33.07 38.97 -10.94
N ASN A 13 32.86 38.27 -12.05
CA ASN A 13 31.93 38.74 -13.07
C ASN A 13 30.54 38.68 -12.44
N PRO A 14 29.81 39.80 -12.31
CA PRO A 14 28.43 39.74 -11.85
C PRO A 14 27.60 39.05 -12.93
N ASP A 15 26.87 37.99 -12.55
CA ASP A 15 25.90 37.35 -13.44
C ASP A 15 24.92 38.42 -13.97
N PRO A 16 24.79 38.58 -15.30
CA PRO A 16 24.06 39.71 -15.89
C PRO A 16 22.53 39.61 -15.77
N TYR A 17 22.01 38.61 -15.06
CA TYR A 17 20.57 38.40 -14.92
C TYR A 17 20.20 38.16 -13.45
N PRO A 18 19.47 39.07 -12.78
CA PRO A 18 18.85 38.75 -11.51
C PRO A 18 17.81 37.64 -11.73
N ASN A 19 17.77 36.65 -10.83
CA ASN A 19 16.72 35.64 -10.83
C ASN A 19 15.36 36.37 -10.85
N PRO A 20 14.45 36.07 -11.79
CA PRO A 20 13.15 36.72 -11.83
C PRO A 20 12.42 36.46 -10.51
N ASP A 21 11.82 37.51 -9.95
CA ASP A 21 11.02 37.42 -8.73
C ASP A 21 10.00 36.27 -8.86
N PRO A 22 9.78 35.48 -7.80
CA PRO A 22 8.77 34.43 -7.84
C PRO A 22 7.41 35.05 -8.14
N ASP A 23 6.76 34.57 -9.20
CA ASP A 23 5.43 35.01 -9.64
C ASP A 23 4.46 35.08 -8.44
N PRO A 24 3.84 36.25 -8.17
CA PRO A 24 2.93 36.42 -7.05
C PRO A 24 1.64 35.58 -7.16
N ASN A 25 1.39 34.94 -8.31
CA ASN A 25 0.23 34.08 -8.51
C ASN A 25 0.60 32.80 -9.27
N PRO A 26 1.12 31.75 -8.60
CA PRO A 26 1.46 30.51 -9.28
C PRO A 26 0.20 29.85 -9.85
N GLU A 27 0.16 29.67 -11.17
CA GLU A 27 -0.89 28.88 -11.82
C GLU A 27 -1.03 27.51 -11.15
N PRO A 28 -2.26 26.99 -10.98
CA PRO A 28 -2.46 25.68 -10.38
C PRO A 28 -1.85 24.60 -11.27
N LYS A 29 -0.69 24.06 -10.85
CA LYS A 29 -0.01 22.98 -11.56
C LYS A 29 -1.00 21.83 -11.82
N PRO A 30 -1.14 21.35 -13.07
CA PRO A 30 -2.07 20.27 -13.37
C PRO A 30 -1.72 19.05 -12.52
N ARG A 31 -2.69 18.57 -11.73
CA ARG A 31 -2.54 17.35 -10.93
C ARG A 31 -2.23 16.22 -11.90
N ARG A 32 -0.97 15.78 -11.93
CA ARG A 32 -0.58 14.58 -12.68
C ARG A 32 -1.44 13.44 -12.15
N ARG A 33 -2.41 12.99 -12.94
CA ARG A 33 -3.11 11.72 -12.71
C ARG A 33 -2.08 10.63 -12.94
N GLY A 34 -1.26 10.38 -11.93
CA GLY A 34 -0.32 9.27 -11.93
C GLY A 34 -1.09 7.98 -12.17
N ARG A 35 -0.48 7.04 -12.89
CA ARG A 35 -0.97 5.66 -12.98
C ARG A 35 -1.21 5.18 -11.54
N ARG A 36 -2.48 4.98 -11.14
CA ARG A 36 -2.80 4.29 -9.88
C ARG A 36 -2.32 2.85 -10.08
N LEU A 37 -1.14 2.54 -9.58
CA LEU A 37 -0.75 1.15 -9.38
C LEU A 37 -1.79 0.58 -8.41
N LEU A 38 -2.69 -0.27 -8.90
CA LEU A 38 -3.70 -0.89 -8.06
C LEU A 38 -2.98 -1.71 -7.01
N ASP A 39 -3.21 -1.38 -5.74
CA ASP A 39 -2.70 -2.17 -4.63
C ASP A 39 -3.51 -3.47 -4.54
N THR A 40 -3.07 -4.48 -5.27
CA THR A 40 -3.73 -5.80 -5.32
C THR A 40 -3.79 -6.46 -3.95
N PHE A 41 -2.89 -6.10 -3.03
CA PHE A 41 -2.94 -6.57 -1.63
C PHE A 41 -4.10 -5.92 -0.86
N ALA A 42 -4.26 -4.60 -0.99
CA ALA A 42 -5.40 -3.92 -0.36
C ALA A 42 -6.75 -4.38 -0.95
N GLU A 43 -6.81 -4.67 -2.25
CA GLU A 43 -8.05 -5.14 -2.88
C GLU A 43 -8.42 -6.57 -2.48
N SER A 44 -7.46 -7.48 -2.42
CA SER A 44 -7.69 -8.86 -1.91
C SER A 44 -8.13 -8.88 -0.45
N LEU A 45 -7.64 -7.96 0.39
CA LEU A 45 -8.16 -7.78 1.76
C LEU A 45 -9.63 -7.37 1.77
N LYS A 46 -10.03 -6.43 0.91
CA LYS A 46 -11.44 -6.02 0.77
C LYS A 46 -12.29 -7.16 0.23
N PHE A 47 -11.77 -7.94 -0.71
CA PHE A 47 -12.45 -9.11 -1.28
C PHE A 47 -12.84 -10.11 -0.17
N VAL A 48 -11.88 -10.56 0.65
CA VAL A 48 -12.17 -11.46 1.78
C VAL A 48 -13.13 -10.82 2.77
N ASN A 49 -12.98 -9.51 3.05
CA ASN A 49 -13.87 -8.82 3.96
C ASN A 49 -15.33 -8.80 3.46
N ARG A 50 -15.56 -8.68 2.14
CA ARG A 50 -16.90 -8.77 1.54
C ARG A 50 -17.51 -10.16 1.72
N ILE A 51 -16.72 -11.22 1.49
CA ILE A 51 -17.17 -12.61 1.73
C ILE A 51 -17.60 -12.77 3.19
N TYR A 52 -16.79 -12.28 4.14
CA TYR A 52 -17.11 -12.42 5.55
C TYR A 52 -18.22 -11.47 6.02
N HIS A 53 -18.46 -10.36 5.33
CA HIS A 53 -19.66 -9.55 5.57
C HIS A 53 -20.93 -10.30 5.18
N ARG A 54 -20.90 -11.03 4.07
CA ARG A 54 -22.01 -11.88 3.62
C ARG A 54 -22.28 -13.01 4.62
N ASP A 55 -21.23 -13.70 5.08
CA ASP A 55 -21.37 -14.94 5.84
C ASP A 55 -21.51 -14.73 7.36
N PHE A 56 -20.81 -13.73 7.94
CA PHE A 56 -20.77 -13.50 9.40
C PHE A 56 -21.39 -12.17 9.85
N GLY A 57 -21.94 -11.41 8.90
CA GLY A 57 -22.46 -10.07 9.13
C GLY A 57 -21.42 -8.95 9.01
N VAL A 58 -21.91 -7.71 8.94
CA VAL A 58 -21.09 -6.52 8.79
C VAL A 58 -20.31 -6.24 10.08
N GLU A 59 -18.99 -6.23 9.99
CA GLU A 59 -18.08 -5.91 11.10
C GLU A 59 -16.88 -5.10 10.58
N GLN A 60 -16.36 -4.18 11.42
CA GLN A 60 -15.10 -3.52 11.13
C GLN A 60 -13.91 -4.45 11.43
N ARG A 61 -13.25 -4.90 10.38
CA ARG A 61 -12.09 -5.81 10.46
C ARG A 61 -10.81 -5.02 10.21
N LYS A 62 -9.86 -5.11 11.15
CA LYS A 62 -8.52 -4.52 11.07
C LYS A 62 -7.50 -5.54 10.57
N VAL A 63 -6.48 -5.09 9.85
CA VAL A 63 -5.40 -5.96 9.38
C VAL A 63 -4.29 -5.94 10.43
N PRO A 64 -4.01 -7.07 11.11
CA PRO A 64 -2.85 -7.15 12.00
C PRO A 64 -1.57 -7.12 11.17
N ALA A 65 -0.66 -6.19 11.50
CA ALA A 65 0.65 -6.10 10.87
C ALA A 65 1.67 -7.00 11.61
N HIS A 66 2.64 -7.56 10.88
CA HIS A 66 3.89 -8.17 11.37
C HIS A 66 3.79 -9.22 12.49
N MET A 67 2.62 -9.82 12.73
CA MET A 67 2.48 -10.87 13.72
C MET A 67 2.97 -12.22 13.18
N PRO A 68 3.70 -13.02 13.95
CA PRO A 68 3.87 -14.44 13.63
C PRO A 68 2.53 -15.16 13.80
N HIS A 69 2.13 -15.93 12.79
CA HIS A 69 0.84 -16.62 12.76
C HIS A 69 1.07 -18.11 13.01
N MET A 70 0.66 -18.63 14.17
CA MET A 70 0.53 -20.08 14.35
C MET A 70 -0.83 -20.52 13.84
N ILE A 71 -0.84 -21.52 12.97
CA ILE A 71 -2.03 -21.91 12.21
C ILE A 71 -2.35 -23.37 12.47
N ASP A 72 -3.57 -23.62 12.94
CA ASP A 72 -4.10 -24.97 13.12
C ASP A 72 -4.57 -25.52 11.75
N ARG A 73 -4.03 -26.68 11.38
CA ARG A 73 -4.31 -27.33 10.09
C ARG A 73 -5.77 -27.77 9.97
N LEU A 74 -6.42 -28.16 11.07
CA LEU A 74 -7.81 -28.62 11.03
C LEU A 74 -8.76 -27.46 10.76
N VAL A 75 -8.54 -26.33 11.44
CA VAL A 75 -9.32 -25.10 11.21
C VAL A 75 -9.08 -24.56 9.79
N MET A 76 -7.85 -24.66 9.28
CA MET A 76 -7.56 -24.29 7.90
C MET A 76 -8.28 -25.18 6.88
N ALA A 77 -8.29 -26.50 7.09
CA ALA A 77 -8.97 -27.42 6.20
C ALA A 77 -10.48 -27.15 6.16
N GLU A 78 -11.10 -26.94 7.34
CA GLU A 78 -12.51 -26.57 7.48
C GLU A 78 -12.84 -25.27 6.73
N MET A 79 -12.00 -24.24 6.90
CA MET A 79 -12.18 -22.96 6.21
C MET A 79 -12.00 -23.10 4.69
N GLN A 80 -11.03 -23.91 4.24
CA GLN A 80 -10.79 -24.15 2.82
C GLN A 80 -11.92 -24.95 2.17
N GLU A 81 -12.50 -25.89 2.89
CA GLU A 81 -13.68 -26.63 2.45
C GLU A 81 -14.88 -25.71 2.26
N LYS A 82 -15.14 -24.81 3.24
CA LYS A 82 -16.25 -23.85 3.17
C LYS A 82 -16.15 -22.88 2.00
N TYR A 83 -14.94 -22.39 1.69
CA TYR A 83 -14.70 -21.40 0.62
C TYR A 83 -13.91 -22.00 -0.55
N SER A 84 -14.19 -23.26 -0.88
CA SER A 84 -13.42 -24.03 -1.86
C SER A 84 -13.33 -23.35 -3.23
N ALA A 85 -14.42 -22.74 -3.68
CA ALA A 85 -14.45 -22.01 -4.95
C ALA A 85 -13.49 -20.81 -4.98
N GLU A 86 -13.44 -20.03 -3.90
CA GLU A 86 -12.56 -18.86 -3.77
C GLU A 86 -11.09 -19.26 -3.63
N TRP A 87 -10.81 -20.37 -2.92
CA TRP A 87 -9.46 -20.94 -2.84
C TRP A 87 -8.98 -21.52 -4.16
N ASP A 88 -9.87 -22.20 -4.89
CA ASP A 88 -9.58 -22.70 -6.23
C ASP A 88 -9.25 -21.55 -7.19
N ALA A 89 -10.03 -20.46 -7.16
CA ALA A 89 -9.74 -19.26 -7.94
C ALA A 89 -8.37 -18.67 -7.59
N THR A 90 -8.09 -18.48 -6.30
CA THR A 90 -6.79 -18.00 -5.80
C THR A 90 -5.64 -18.88 -6.28
N SER A 91 -5.80 -20.20 -6.28
CA SER A 91 -4.74 -21.15 -6.69
C SER A 91 -4.42 -21.11 -8.19
N ARG A 92 -5.35 -20.62 -9.03
CA ARG A 92 -5.14 -20.47 -10.48
C ARG A 92 -4.32 -19.22 -10.82
N HIS A 93 -4.21 -18.28 -9.90
CA HIS A 93 -3.46 -17.06 -10.10
C HIS A 93 -1.96 -17.31 -9.90
N ARG A 94 -1.16 -16.98 -10.92
CA ARG A 94 0.31 -17.05 -10.83
C ARG A 94 0.90 -15.91 -9.99
N PHE A 95 0.27 -14.75 -10.05
CA PHE A 95 0.67 -13.53 -9.34
C PHE A 95 -0.52 -13.03 -8.53
N ARG A 96 -0.24 -12.20 -7.51
CA ARG A 96 -1.29 -11.68 -6.63
C ARG A 96 -2.39 -10.97 -7.42
N ASP A 97 -3.61 -11.41 -7.18
CA ASP A 97 -4.82 -10.90 -7.79
C ASP A 97 -5.69 -10.15 -6.76
N PRO A 98 -6.44 -9.10 -7.16
CA PRO A 98 -7.44 -8.45 -6.32
C PRO A 98 -8.51 -9.37 -5.72
N GLU A 99 -8.76 -10.54 -6.31
CA GLU A 99 -9.77 -11.51 -5.85
C GLU A 99 -9.15 -12.70 -5.11
N ASP A 100 -7.88 -12.59 -4.69
CA ASP A 100 -7.23 -13.64 -3.90
C ASP A 100 -7.75 -13.71 -2.47
N MET A 101 -7.83 -14.93 -1.95
CA MET A 101 -8.02 -15.20 -0.53
C MET A 101 -6.75 -14.87 0.26
N GLN A 102 -6.86 -13.88 1.15
CA GLN A 102 -5.78 -13.46 2.04
C GLN A 102 -5.62 -14.40 3.24
N TYR A 103 -4.70 -15.37 3.11
CA TYR A 103 -4.47 -16.47 4.05
C TYR A 103 -4.53 -16.11 5.55
N SER A 104 -3.69 -15.17 6.00
CA SER A 104 -3.66 -14.76 7.41
C SER A 104 -4.94 -14.08 7.86
N PHE A 105 -5.49 -13.20 7.02
CA PHE A 105 -6.70 -12.44 7.32
C PHE A 105 -7.93 -13.36 7.36
N SER A 106 -8.06 -14.25 6.38
CA SER A 106 -9.14 -15.24 6.32
C SER A 106 -9.11 -16.12 7.55
N TYR A 107 -7.95 -16.65 7.95
CA TYR A 107 -7.83 -17.54 9.11
C TYR A 107 -8.27 -16.87 10.42
N PHE A 108 -7.74 -15.68 10.72
CA PHE A 108 -8.06 -15.02 12.00
C PHE A 108 -9.53 -14.67 12.14
N TYR A 109 -10.13 -14.13 11.09
CA TYR A 109 -11.53 -13.75 11.14
C TYR A 109 -12.47 -14.95 11.01
N TYR A 110 -12.01 -16.04 10.39
CA TYR A 110 -12.72 -17.32 10.45
C TYR A 110 -12.74 -17.83 11.89
N LEU A 111 -11.56 -17.95 12.52
CA LEU A 111 -11.44 -18.44 13.89
C LEU A 111 -12.25 -17.58 14.88
N LYS A 112 -12.18 -16.26 14.74
CA LYS A 112 -12.96 -15.32 15.56
C LYS A 112 -14.47 -15.53 15.40
N ASN A 113 -14.95 -15.74 14.17
CA ASN A 113 -16.38 -15.91 13.89
C ASN A 113 -16.83 -17.38 13.90
N ARG A 114 -15.95 -18.33 14.23
CA ARG A 114 -16.25 -19.77 14.22
C ARG A 114 -17.42 -20.13 15.13
N HIS A 115 -17.62 -19.37 16.20
CA HIS A 115 -18.77 -19.52 17.11
C HIS A 115 -20.13 -19.16 16.50
N LYS A 116 -20.16 -18.57 15.30
CA LYS A 116 -21.37 -18.19 14.57
C LYS A 116 -21.73 -19.17 13.44
N LEU A 117 -20.92 -20.22 13.24
CA LEU A 117 -21.16 -21.26 12.26
C LEU A 117 -22.29 -22.19 12.69
#